data_AF-A0A6I7TXT3-F1
#
_entry.id   AF-A0A6I7TXT3-F1
#
_cell.length_a   1.000
_cell.length_b   1.000
_cell.length_c   1.000
_cell.angle_alpha   90.00
_cell.angle_beta   90.00
_cell.angle_gamma   90.00
#
_symmetry.space_group_name_H-M   'P 1'
#
loop_
_entity.id
_entity.type
_entity.pdbx_description
1 polymer ?
#
loop_
_entity_poly.entity_id
_entity_poly.type
_entity_poly.pdbx_seq_one_letter_code
_entity_poly.pdbx_strand_id
1 'polypeptide(L)' 'MKSCEEHIETVIDMYVDEEELAPEIRKIEHTHSLSTTCELCDKPAVYIVGNE' A
#
# COMPACT_ATOMS: atom_id res chain seq x y z
N MET A 1 -2.94 1.79 -4.38
CA MET A 1 -2.15 0.55 -4.17
C MET A 1 -2.14 0.15 -2.70
N LYS A 2 -1.96 -1.15 -2.36
CA LYS A 2 -1.98 -1.66 -0.98
C LYS A 2 -0.65 -2.32 -0.61
N SER A 3 -0.13 -2.04 0.58
CA SER A 3 1.18 -2.55 1.02
C SER A 3 1.18 -3.10 2.44
N CYS A 4 2.01 -4.12 2.68
CA CYS A 4 2.42 -4.53 4.02
C CYS A 4 3.54 -3.61 4.55
N GLU A 5 3.94 -3.81 5.80
CA GLU A 5 4.99 -2.99 6.43
C GLU A 5 6.36 -3.14 5.77
N GLU A 6 6.68 -4.31 5.24
CA GLU A 6 7.99 -4.57 4.64
C GLU A 6 8.13 -3.97 3.24
N HIS A 7 7.03 -3.83 2.52
CA HIS A 7 7.03 -3.45 1.10
C HIS A 7 6.55 -2.02 0.85
N ILE A 8 6.29 -1.24 1.91
CA ILE A 8 5.73 0.10 1.78
C ILE A 8 6.60 1.03 0.94
N GLU A 9 7.92 0.99 1.10
CA GLU A 9 8.85 1.80 0.32
C GLU A 9 8.82 1.44 -1.16
N THR A 10 8.82 0.14 -1.48
CA THR A 10 8.75 -0.34 -2.86
C THR A 10 7.44 0.07 -3.54
N VAL A 11 6.31 -0.04 -2.85
CA VAL A 11 5.00 0.36 -3.42
C VAL A 11 4.93 1.88 -3.60
N ILE A 12 5.58 2.67 -2.73
CA ILE A 12 5.71 4.13 -2.91
C ILE A 12 6.51 4.45 -4.16
N ASP A 13 7.68 3.84 -4.34
CA ASP A 13 8.52 4.07 -5.52
C ASP A 13 7.76 3.72 -6.80
N MET A 14 7.06 2.59 -6.83
CA MET A 14 6.21 2.18 -7.96
C MET A 14 5.12 3.21 -8.26
N TYR A 15 4.42 3.69 -7.24
CA TYR A 15 3.38 4.72 -7.42
C TYR A 15 3.99 6.01 -7.98
N VAL A 16 5.15 6.44 -7.48
CA VAL A 16 5.84 7.65 -7.95
C VAL A 16 6.29 7.50 -9.41
N ASP A 17 6.80 6.33 -9.79
CA ASP A 17 7.19 6.05 -11.18
C ASP A 17 5.98 6.00 -12.12
N GLU A 18 4.83 5.48 -11.68
CA GLU A 18 3.62 5.37 -12.50
C GLU A 18 2.82 6.67 -12.61
N GLU A 19 2.59 7.33 -11.47
CA GLU A 19 1.70 8.50 -11.38
C GLU A 19 2.47 9.82 -11.45
N GLU A 20 3.81 9.80 -11.42
CA GLU A 20 4.71 10.97 -11.40
C GLU A 20 4.36 11.98 -10.29
N LEU A 21 3.71 11.51 -9.22
CA LEU A 21 3.17 12.32 -8.13
C LEU A 21 3.50 11.70 -6.77
N ALA A 22 3.60 12.53 -5.74
CA ALA A 22 3.78 12.07 -4.37
C ALA A 22 2.50 11.35 -3.88
N PRO A 23 2.59 10.08 -3.43
CA PRO A 23 1.43 9.36 -2.94
C PRO A 23 0.97 9.88 -1.58
N GLU A 24 -0.34 9.82 -1.35
CA GLU A 24 -0.89 9.84 0.00
C GLU A 24 -0.71 8.45 0.65
N ILE A 25 -0.21 8.40 1.89
CA ILE A 25 -0.05 7.14 2.61
C ILE A 25 -1.05 7.11 3.77
N ARG A 26 -1.96 6.13 3.75
CA ARG A 26 -2.97 5.94 4.80
C ARG A 26 -2.81 4.57 5.43
N LYS A 27 -2.86 4.50 6.77
CA LYS A 27 -2.82 3.22 7.48
C LYS A 27 -4.22 2.60 7.52
N ILE A 28 -4.32 1.31 7.27
CA ILE A 28 -5.58 0.58 7.31
C ILE A 28 -5.86 0.24 8.77
N GLU A 29 -6.84 0.92 9.37
CA GLU A 29 -7.36 0.54 10.67
C GLU A 29 -8.34 -0.64 10.49
N HIS A 30 -8.22 -1.69 11.31
CA HIS A 30 -8.98 -2.95 11.21
C HIS A 30 -8.59 -3.90 10.06
N THR A 31 -7.30 -4.20 9.92
CA THR A 31 -6.77 -5.19 8.96
C THR A 31 -7.33 -6.60 9.10
N HIS A 32 -7.96 -6.95 10.23
CA HIS A 32 -8.54 -8.27 10.47
C HIS A 32 -9.86 -8.53 9.73
N SER A 33 -10.60 -7.50 9.30
CA SER A 33 -11.89 -7.66 8.60
C SER A 33 -11.81 -7.45 7.09
N LEU A 34 -10.70 -6.89 6.61
CA LEU A 34 -10.51 -6.58 5.20
C LEU A 34 -9.57 -7.64 4.62
N SER A 35 -10.06 -8.42 3.65
CA SER A 35 -9.24 -9.35 2.86
C SER A 35 -8.32 -8.61 1.89
N THR A 36 -7.61 -7.59 2.39
CA THR A 36 -6.65 -6.78 1.65
C THR A 36 -5.26 -7.34 1.87
N THR A 37 -4.66 -7.85 0.79
CA THR A 37 -3.27 -8.30 0.76
C THR A 37 -2.37 -7.22 0.16
N CYS A 38 -1.08 -7.33 0.41
CA CYS A 38 -0.08 -6.50 -0.24
C CYS A 38 -0.03 -6.80 -1.75
N GLU A 39 0.21 -5.78 -2.58
CA GLU A 39 0.34 -5.97 -4.02
C GLU A 39 1.61 -6.76 -4.41
N LEU A 40 2.60 -6.82 -3.52
CA LEU A 40 3.88 -7.51 -3.75
C LEU A 40 3.95 -8.90 -3.09
N CYS A 41 3.05 -9.21 -2.15
CA CYS A 41 3.03 -10.51 -1.47
C CYS A 41 1.69 -10.80 -0.79
N ASP A 42 1.43 -12.05 -0.43
CA ASP A 42 0.17 -12.45 0.24
C ASP A 42 0.04 -12.03 1.72
N LYS A 43 0.97 -11.20 2.23
CA LYS A 43 0.85 -10.68 3.60
C LYS A 43 -0.30 -9.66 3.67
N PRO A 44 -0.96 -9.53 4.84
CA PRO A 44 -2.01 -8.55 5.02
C PRO A 44 -1.47 -7.14 4.75
N ALA A 45 -2.20 -6.37 3.93
CA ALA A 45 -1.89 -4.97 3.73
C ALA A 45 -2.27 -4.17 4.97
N VAL A 46 -1.38 -3.28 5.37
CA VAL A 46 -1.56 -2.35 6.50
C VAL A 46 -1.53 -0.89 6.04
N TYR A 47 -1.15 -0.64 4.78
CA TYR A 47 -1.06 0.69 4.18
C TYR A 47 -1.78 0.73 2.84
N ILE A 48 -2.38 1.88 2.54
CA ILE A 48 -2.82 2.30 1.22
C ILE A 48 -1.88 3.41 0.76
N VAL A 49 -1.37 3.27 -0.46
CA VAL A 49 -0.48 4.21 -1.13
C VAL A 49 -1.23 4.78 -2.34
N GLY A 50 -1.35 6.10 -2.38
CA GLY A 50 -2.16 6.83 -3.35
C GLY A 50 -3.59 7.10 -2.85
N ASN A 51 -4.36 7.76 -3.69
CA ASN A 51 -5.75 8.13 -3.40
C ASN A 51 -6.68 7.13 -4.12
N GLU A 52 -6.92 5.96 -3.53
CA GLU A 52 -8.02 5.06 -3.92
C GLU A 52 -9.08 5.03 -2.81
#